data_AF-A0A927RYW2-F1
#
_entry.id   AF-A0A927RYW2-F1
#
_cell.length_a   1.000
_cell.length_b   1.000
_cell.length_c   1.000
_cell.angle_alpha   90.00
_cell.angle_beta   90.00
_cell.angle_gamma   90.00
#
_symmetry.space_group_name_H-M   'P 1'
#
loop_
_entity.id
_entity.type
_entity.pdbx_description
1 polymer ?
#
loop_
_entity_poly.entity_id
_entity_poly.type
_entity_poly.pdbx_seq_one_letter_code
_entity_poly.pdbx_strand_id
1 'polypeptide(L)'
;MVVGKTGDGGIDGIINEDKLGFSQVYVQAKRWDPEQTIGSPQVQAFAGALLGKGATKGLYITTARFSKAAQQFVQDQKAMRIVLVDGAELARLMIDNGVGVSVQKTYRVMQMDSDYFAG
;
A
#
# COMPACT_ATOMS: atom_id res chain seq x y z
N MET A 1 -8.49 -9.46 -10.62
CA MET A 1 -8.06 -10.84 -10.93
C MET A 1 -6.68 -11.01 -10.28
N VAL A 2 -6.46 -12.03 -9.44
CA VAL A 2 -5.11 -12.31 -8.92
C VAL A 2 -4.34 -12.98 -10.05
N VAL A 3 -3.35 -12.28 -10.61
CA VAL A 3 -2.52 -12.80 -11.70
C VAL A 3 -1.28 -13.43 -11.06
N GLY A 4 -1.50 -14.47 -10.26
CA GLY A 4 -0.44 -15.22 -9.60
C GLY A 4 0.15 -16.25 -10.54
N LYS A 5 0.96 -15.83 -11.51
CA LYS A 5 1.98 -16.70 -12.11
C LYS A 5 3.34 -16.03 -11.95
N THR A 6 4.18 -16.69 -11.15
CA THR A 6 5.60 -16.37 -11.00
C THR A 6 6.25 -16.30 -12.39
N GLY A 7 6.74 -15.12 -12.79
CA GLY A 7 7.41 -14.93 -14.08
C GLY A 7 7.12 -13.61 -14.81
N ASP A 8 6.13 -12.82 -14.37
CA ASP A 8 5.65 -11.65 -15.14
C ASP A 8 6.41 -10.32 -14.89
N GLY A 9 7.65 -10.38 -14.40
CA GLY A 9 8.49 -9.20 -14.22
C GLY A 9 8.24 -8.38 -12.94
N GLY A 10 7.55 -8.95 -11.94
CA GLY A 10 7.32 -8.29 -10.64
C GLY A 10 5.96 -7.59 -10.52
N ILE A 11 4.91 -8.10 -11.17
CA ILE A 11 3.53 -7.69 -10.92
C ILE A 11 2.81 -8.87 -10.27
N ASP A 12 2.20 -8.65 -9.10
CA ASP A 12 1.46 -9.68 -8.36
C ASP A 12 -0.05 -9.57 -8.56
N GLY A 13 -0.55 -8.44 -9.04
CA GLY A 13 -1.97 -8.23 -9.25
C GLY A 13 -2.30 -7.03 -10.13
N ILE A 14 -3.52 -7.04 -10.66
CA ILE A 14 -4.10 -5.94 -11.44
C ILE A 14 -5.50 -5.65 -10.89
N ILE A 15 -5.75 -4.39 -10.56
CA ILE A 15 -7.02 -3.87 -10.06
C ILE A 15 -7.59 -2.96 -11.14
N ASN A 16 -8.85 -3.18 -11.53
CA ASN A 16 -9.57 -2.26 -12.39
C ASN A 16 -10.26 -1.21 -11.52
N GLU A 17 -9.97 0.07 -11.74
CA GLU A 17 -10.65 1.19 -11.05
C GLU A 17 -12.05 1.45 -11.62
N ASP A 18 -12.31 1.00 -12.84
CA ASP A 18 -13.60 1.08 -13.49
C ASP A 18 -14.09 -0.31 -13.92
N LYS A 19 -15.40 -0.43 -14.14
CA LYS A 19 -16.05 -1.70 -14.50
C LYS A 19 -15.65 -2.22 -15.89
N LEU A 20 -15.17 -1.34 -16.77
CA LEU A 20 -14.84 -1.64 -18.16
C LEU A 20 -13.37 -1.99 -18.35
N GLY A 21 -12.51 -1.65 -17.38
CA GLY A 21 -11.09 -1.99 -17.36
C GLY A 21 -10.18 -1.02 -18.11
N PHE A 22 -10.63 0.21 -18.39
CA PHE A 22 -9.80 1.24 -19.03
C PHE A 22 -8.72 1.80 -18.10
N SER A 23 -9.00 1.81 -16.81
CA SER A 23 -8.13 2.31 -15.76
C SER A 23 -7.71 1.15 -14.87
N GLN A 24 -6.45 0.75 -15.01
CA GLN A 24 -5.86 -0.37 -14.28
C GLN A 24 -4.76 0.12 -13.35
N VAL A 25 -4.75 -0.40 -12.12
CA VAL A 25 -3.67 -0.23 -11.16
C VAL A 25 -2.94 -1.57 -11.05
N TYR A 26 -1.65 -1.52 -11.35
CA TYR A 26 -0.76 -2.67 -11.26
C TYR A 26 -0.14 -2.73 -9.87
N VAL A 27 -0.16 -3.89 -9.24
CA VAL A 27 0.23 -4.05 -7.85
C VAL A 27 1.40 -5.01 -7.72
N GLN A 28 2.42 -4.62 -6.95
CA GLN A 28 3.46 -5.49 -6.43
C GLN A 28 3.41 -5.44 -4.91
N ALA A 29 3.42 -6.60 -4.27
CA ALA A 29 3.48 -6.78 -2.83
C ALA A 29 4.66 -7.69 -2.48
N LYS A 30 5.68 -7.16 -1.82
CA LYS A 30 6.81 -7.96 -1.35
C LYS A 30 6.90 -7.98 0.16
N ARG A 31 7.05 -9.18 0.73
CA ARG A 31 7.39 -9.35 2.14
C ARG A 31 8.89 -9.21 2.32
N TRP A 32 9.28 -8.29 3.18
CA TRP A 32 10.66 -8.01 3.58
C TRP A 32 10.78 -7.99 5.10
N ASP A 33 12.01 -8.09 5.60
CA ASP A 33 12.29 -7.83 7.00
C ASP A 33 11.89 -6.37 7.34
N PRO A 34 11.04 -6.14 8.36
CA PRO A 34 10.61 -4.79 8.76
C PRO A 34 11.76 -3.81 9.07
N GLU A 35 12.92 -4.32 9.49
CA GLU A 35 14.12 -3.52 9.79
C GLU A 35 14.90 -3.12 8.53
N GLN A 36 14.60 -3.74 7.38
CA GLN A 36 15.25 -3.39 6.13
C GLN A 36 14.65 -2.14 5.49
N THR A 37 15.47 -1.50 4.64
CA THR A 37 15.05 -0.36 3.85
C THR A 37 15.14 -0.70 2.37
N ILE A 38 14.01 -0.58 1.67
CA ILE A 38 13.89 -0.79 0.23
C ILE A 38 14.47 0.41 -0.51
N GLY A 39 15.46 0.15 -1.36
CA GLY A 39 16.15 1.18 -2.14
C GLY A 39 15.47 1.50 -3.47
N SER A 40 16.01 2.53 -4.13
CA SER A 40 15.59 2.91 -5.49
C SER A 40 15.67 1.78 -6.52
N PRO A 41 16.65 0.85 -6.50
CA PRO A 41 16.72 -0.21 -7.51
C PRO A 41 15.47 -1.09 -7.57
N GLN A 42 14.88 -1.42 -6.43
CA GLN A 42 13.65 -2.22 -6.38
C GLN A 42 12.45 -1.44 -6.96
N VAL A 43 12.36 -0.14 -6.68
CA VAL A 43 11.28 0.71 -7.20
C VAL A 43 11.47 1.01 -8.69
N GLN A 44 12.72 1.16 -9.15
CA GLN A 44 13.07 1.32 -10.57
C GLN A 44 12.73 0.06 -11.37
N ALA A 45 13.03 -1.13 -10.83
CA ALA A 45 12.65 -2.39 -11.47
C ALA A 45 11.12 -2.49 -11.63
N PHE A 46 10.35 -2.12 -10.60
CA PHE A 46 8.90 -2.07 -10.68
C PHE A 46 8.41 -1.04 -11.73
N ALA A 47 8.98 0.16 -11.75
CA ALA A 47 8.68 1.17 -12.75
C ALA A 47 8.98 0.68 -14.18
N GLY A 48 10.07 -0.06 -14.38
CA GLY A 48 10.40 -0.71 -15.66
C GLY A 48 9.36 -1.75 -16.07
N ALA A 49 8.87 -2.56 -15.12
CA ALA A 49 7.82 -3.53 -15.37
C ALA A 49 6.49 -2.86 -15.79
N LEU A 50 6.13 -1.73 -15.15
CA LEU A 50 4.96 -0.94 -15.53
C LEU A 50 5.06 -0.41 -16.97
N LEU A 51 6.22 0.16 -17.32
CA LEU A 51 6.48 0.65 -18.68
C LEU A 51 6.35 -0.49 -19.71
N GLY A 52 6.91 -1.66 -19.42
CA GLY A 52 6.82 -2.83 -20.29
C GLY A 52 5.39 -3.33 -20.51
N LYS A 53 4.46 -3.04 -19.59
CA LYS A 53 3.03 -3.36 -19.70
C LYS A 53 2.18 -2.17 -20.19
N GLY A 54 2.79 -1.02 -20.48
CA GLY A 54 2.07 0.21 -20.86
C GLY A 54 1.23 0.80 -19.72
N ALA A 55 1.53 0.45 -18.47
CA ALA A 55 0.78 0.87 -17.30
C ALA A 55 1.19 2.29 -16.87
N THR A 56 0.20 3.10 -16.53
CA THR A 56 0.41 4.47 -16.03
C THR A 56 0.23 4.60 -14.52
N LYS A 57 -0.31 3.56 -13.87
CA LYS A 57 -0.59 3.53 -12.43
C LYS A 57 -0.02 2.27 -11.78
N GLY A 58 0.73 2.46 -10.70
CA GLY A 58 1.34 1.37 -9.93
C GLY A 58 1.18 1.54 -8.44
N LEU A 59 1.07 0.42 -7.72
CA LEU A 59 1.06 0.34 -6.26
C LEU A 59 2.12 -0.66 -5.81
N TYR A 60 3.12 -0.18 -5.06
CA TYR A 60 4.13 -1.05 -4.46
C TYR A 60 3.95 -1.10 -2.95
N ILE A 61 3.55 -2.27 -2.47
CA ILE A 61 3.35 -2.60 -1.06
C ILE A 61 4.57 -3.38 -0.53
N THR A 62 5.06 -3.00 0.64
CA THR A 62 6.09 -3.75 1.37
C THR A 62 5.81 -3.76 2.86
N THR A 63 6.30 -4.77 3.58
CA THR A 63 6.28 -4.81 5.06
C THR A 63 7.43 -4.01 5.69
N ALA A 64 8.40 -3.57 4.88
CA ALA A 64 9.57 -2.79 5.28
C ALA A 64 9.36 -1.28 5.06
N ARG A 65 10.42 -0.48 5.16
CA ARG A 65 10.40 0.97 4.85
C ARG A 65 11.00 1.25 3.49
N PHE A 66 10.56 2.32 2.83
CA PHE A 66 11.23 2.83 1.62
C PHE A 66 12.30 3.86 1.97
N SER A 67 13.41 3.85 1.25
CA SER A 67 14.44 4.89 1.39
C SER A 67 13.95 6.22 0.83
N LYS A 68 14.53 7.32 1.30
CA LYS A 68 14.26 8.66 0.73
C LYS A 68 14.54 8.72 -0.77
N ALA A 69 15.61 8.07 -1.22
CA ALA A 69 15.95 8.01 -2.65
C ALA A 69 14.91 7.22 -3.45
N ALA A 70 14.32 6.18 -2.86
CA ALA A 70 13.26 5.42 -3.49
C ALA A 70 12.00 6.28 -3.62
N GLN A 71 11.60 6.98 -2.55
CA GLN A 71 10.46 7.90 -2.54
C GLN A 71 10.64 9.05 -3.54
N GLN A 72 11.82 9.68 -3.56
CA GLN A 72 12.13 10.79 -4.46
C GLN A 72 12.04 10.35 -5.93
N PHE A 73 12.60 9.18 -6.27
CA PHE A 73 12.51 8.63 -7.62
C PHE A 73 11.05 8.54 -8.12
N VAL A 74 10.12 8.20 -7.24
CA VAL A 74 8.71 8.11 -7.59
C VAL A 74 8.05 9.47 -7.78
N GLN A 75 8.43 10.44 -6.94
CA GLN A 75 7.93 11.82 -7.02
C GLN A 75 8.41 12.53 -8.30
N ASP A 76 9.62 12.21 -8.75
CA ASP A 76 10.20 12.79 -9.97
C ASP A 76 9.58 12.21 -11.25
N GLN A 77 8.84 11.11 -11.16
CA GLN A 77 8.27 10.44 -12.32
C GLN A 77 7.02 11.16 -12.84
N LYS A 78 7.09 11.67 -14.08
CA LYS A 78 5.99 12.44 -14.70
C LYS A 78 5.05 11.59 -15.56
N ALA A 79 5.58 10.52 -16.14
CA ALA A 79 4.83 9.68 -17.08
C ALA A 79 3.93 8.63 -16.39
N MET A 80 4.21 8.33 -15.12
CA MET A 80 3.52 7.28 -14.36
C MET A 80 3.31 7.73 -12.94
N ARG A 81 2.14 7.38 -12.37
CA ARG A 81 1.85 7.56 -10.96
C ARG A 81 2.09 6.24 -10.23
N ILE A 82 3.14 6.19 -9.42
CA ILE A 82 3.42 5.05 -8.56
C ILE A 82 3.19 5.48 -7.11
N VAL A 83 2.44 4.69 -6.37
CA VAL A 83 2.19 4.87 -4.93
C VAL A 83 2.98 3.82 -4.17
N LEU A 84 3.69 4.25 -3.14
CA LEU A 84 4.44 3.39 -2.24
C LEU A 84 3.66 3.25 -0.94
N VAL A 85 3.40 2.03 -0.50
CA VAL A 85 2.79 1.73 0.80
C VAL A 85 3.78 0.91 1.61
N ASP A 86 4.32 1.52 2.66
CA ASP A 86 5.27 0.87 3.55
C ASP A 86 4.59 0.07 4.66
N GLY A 87 5.36 -0.64 5.48
CA GLY A 87 4.80 -1.50 6.52
C GLY A 87 3.93 -0.76 7.55
N ALA A 88 4.27 0.49 7.87
CA ALA A 88 3.51 1.27 8.84
C ALA A 88 2.18 1.77 8.25
N GLU A 89 2.22 2.27 7.01
CA GLU A 89 1.03 2.68 6.28
C GLU A 89 0.11 1.48 5.99
N LEU A 90 0.67 0.33 5.60
CA LEU A 90 -0.07 -0.92 5.42
C LEU A 90 -0.81 -1.32 6.70
N ALA A 91 -0.11 -1.32 7.84
CA ALA A 91 -0.71 -1.66 9.13
C ALA A 91 -1.84 -0.69 9.51
N ARG A 92 -1.66 0.61 9.26
CA ARG A 92 -2.71 1.61 9.47
C ARG A 92 -3.93 1.34 8.60
N LEU A 93 -3.73 1.13 7.30
CA LEU A 93 -4.82 0.83 6.36
C LEU A 93 -5.57 -0.45 6.75
N MET A 94 -4.85 -1.47 7.21
CA MET A 94 -5.44 -2.71 7.72
C MET A 94 -6.35 -2.45 8.92
N ILE A 95 -5.90 -1.62 9.88
CA ILE A 95 -6.69 -1.24 11.06
C ILE A 95 -7.92 -0.43 10.64
N ASP A 96 -7.72 0.62 9.84
CA ASP A 96 -8.77 1.56 9.43
C ASP A 96 -9.89 0.87 8.63
N ASN A 97 -9.56 -0.21 7.90
CA ASN A 97 -10.51 -0.96 7.07
C ASN A 97 -10.92 -2.32 7.65
N GLY A 98 -10.45 -2.68 8.85
CA GLY A 98 -10.78 -3.96 9.50
C GLY A 98 -10.24 -5.20 8.74
N VAL A 99 -9.15 -5.05 7.98
CA VAL A 99 -8.57 -6.14 7.18
C VAL A 99 -7.45 -6.83 7.95
N GLY A 100 -7.59 -8.13 8.21
CA GLY A 100 -6.54 -8.92 8.88
C GLY A 100 -6.27 -8.52 10.34
N VAL A 101 -7.20 -7.79 10.96
CA VAL A 101 -7.14 -7.34 12.35
C VAL A 101 -8.39 -7.82 13.10
N SER A 102 -8.27 -7.96 14.42
CA SER A 102 -9.40 -8.27 15.30
C SER A 102 -9.35 -7.39 16.55
N VAL A 103 -10.53 -7.01 17.05
CA VAL A 103 -10.63 -6.24 18.30
C VAL A 103 -10.26 -7.16 19.45
N GLN A 104 -9.09 -6.92 20.04
CA GLN A 104 -8.65 -7.70 21.19
C GLN A 104 -9.28 -7.21 22.50
N LYS A 105 -9.48 -5.90 22.66
CA LYS A 105 -10.03 -5.29 23.87
C LYS A 105 -10.70 -3.95 23.59
N THR A 106 -11.83 -3.69 24.22
CA THR A 106 -12.55 -2.41 24.15
C THR A 106 -12.46 -1.71 25.51
N TYR A 107 -12.03 -0.45 25.52
CA TYR A 107 -12.06 0.40 26.70
C TYR A 107 -13.18 1.41 26.56
N ARG A 108 -14.07 1.49 27.57
CA ARG A 108 -15.12 2.50 27.65
C ARG A 108 -14.66 3.58 28.61
N VAL A 109 -14.45 4.79 28.10
CA VAL A 109 -14.20 5.96 28.94
C VAL A 109 -15.56 6.52 29.35
N MET A 110 -15.86 6.46 30.63
CA MET A 110 -17.11 6.97 31.20
C MET A 110 -16.83 8.35 31.81
N GLN A 111 -17.69 9.32 31.51
CA GLN A 111 -17.68 10.62 32.17
C GLN A 111 -18.86 10.69 33.15
N MET A 112 -18.64 11.29 34.31
CA MET A 112 -19.70 11.52 35.28
C MET A 112 -20.66 12.59 34.74
N ASP A 113 -21.96 12.28 34.75
CA ASP A 113 -23.02 13.21 34.37
C ASP A 113 -23.34 14.13 35.55
N SER A 114 -22.86 15.38 35.50
CA SER A 114 -23.07 16.35 36.57
C SER A 114 -24.53 16.75 36.75
N ASP A 115 -25.35 16.73 35.70
CA ASP A 115 -26.74 17.20 35.73
C ASP A 115 -27.64 16.18 36.45
N TYR A 116 -27.32 14.89 36.31
CA TYR A 116 -27.97 13.81 37.06
C TYR A 116 -27.78 13.93 38.59
N PHE A 117 -26.66 14.50 39.06
CA PHE A 117 -26.32 14.62 40.48
C PHE A 117 -26.62 16.00 41.09
N ALA A 118 -27.26 16.92 40.36
CA ALA A 118 -27.53 18.29 40.82
C ALA A 118 -28.91 18.48 41.50
N GLY A 119 -29.65 17.40 41.77
CA GLY A 119 -30.99 17.40 42.40
C GLY A 119 -31.00 17.04 43.88
#